data_AF-A0A536DCC9-F1
#
_entry.id   AF-A0A536DCC9-F1
#
_cell.length_a   1.000
_cell.length_b   1.000
_cell.length_c   1.000
_cell.angle_alpha   90.00
_cell.angle_beta   90.00
_cell.angle_gamma   90.00
#
_symmetry.space_group_name_H-M   'P 1'
#
loop_
_entity.id
_entity.type
_entity.pdbx_description
1 polymer ?
#
loop_
_entity_poly.entity_id
_entity_poly.type
_entity_poly.pdbx_seq_one_letter_code
_entity_poly.pdbx_strand_id
1 'polypeptide(L)' 'MGRNPRHVRRGAARGDVANRVRPHLSAPVREAGVKIAVFSDIHANWQGLEAVMEDCPPVDETLCLGDVVGYGGDPKRCV' A
#
# COMPACT_ATOMS: atom_id res chain seq x y z
N MET A 1 -33.49 -36.49 -12.92
CA MET A 1 -33.82 -35.28 -13.71
C MET A 1 -33.47 -34.05 -12.86
N GLY A 2 -32.23 -33.59 -12.98
CA GLY A 2 -31.65 -32.59 -12.07
C GLY A 2 -32.24 -31.19 -12.28
N ARG A 3 -32.41 -30.46 -11.17
CA ARG A 3 -32.61 -29.01 -11.18
C ARG A 3 -31.49 -28.37 -10.37
N ASN A 4 -30.59 -27.76 -11.14
CA ASN A 4 -29.38 -27.05 -10.79
C ASN A 4 -29.69 -25.85 -9.85
N PRO A 5 -28.90 -25.58 -8.78
CA PRO A 5 -29.06 -24.42 -7.92
C PRO A 5 -28.90 -23.12 -8.71
N ARG A 6 -29.94 -22.28 -8.66
CA ARG A 6 -30.01 -20.99 -9.32
C ARG A 6 -29.00 -20.03 -8.71
N HIS A 7 -27.99 -19.69 -9.52
CA HIS A 7 -27.33 -18.38 -9.62
C HIS A 7 -27.71 -17.37 -8.53
N VAL A 8 -26.83 -17.18 -7.55
CA VAL A 8 -26.80 -15.99 -6.72
C VAL A 8 -26.47 -14.81 -7.63
N ARG A 9 -27.49 -14.03 -8.01
CA ARG A 9 -27.28 -12.75 -8.69
C ARG A 9 -26.58 -11.81 -7.70
N ARG A 10 -25.27 -11.61 -7.86
CA ARG A 10 -24.56 -10.50 -7.22
C ARG A 10 -25.27 -9.21 -7.67
N GLY A 11 -25.87 -8.52 -6.71
CA GLY A 11 -26.47 -7.21 -6.92
C GLY A 11 -25.42 -6.27 -7.52
N ALA A 12 -25.81 -5.58 -8.59
CA ALA A 12 -25.05 -4.47 -9.14
C ALA A 12 -24.92 -3.41 -8.04
N ALA A 13 -23.69 -3.22 -7.55
CA ALA A 13 -23.37 -2.13 -6.64
C ALA A 13 -23.72 -0.82 -7.35
N ARG A 14 -24.69 -0.11 -6.76
CA ARG A 14 -25.08 1.24 -7.14
C ARG A 14 -23.85 2.15 -7.02
N GLY A 15 -23.69 3.01 -8.02
CA GLY A 15 -22.50 3.85 -8.17
C GLY A 15 -22.34 4.87 -7.06
N ASP A 16 -21.12 4.96 -6.54
CA ASP A 16 -20.58 6.17 -5.94
C ASP A 16 -19.81 6.93 -7.02
N VAL A 17 -20.39 8.03 -7.48
CA VAL A 17 -19.87 8.90 -8.56
C VAL A 17 -18.94 9.99 -7.99
N ALA A 18 -18.41 9.82 -6.78
CA ALA A 18 -17.53 10.79 -6.13
C ALA A 18 -16.10 10.24 -6.09
N ASN A 19 -15.21 10.93 -6.82
CA ASN A 19 -13.77 10.69 -6.92
C ASN A 19 -13.33 9.60 -7.91
N ARG A 20 -13.38 9.94 -9.21
CA ARG A 20 -12.70 9.16 -10.26
C ARG A 20 -11.20 9.45 -10.22
N VAL A 21 -10.53 9.17 -9.10
CA VAL A 21 -9.07 9.04 -9.11
C VAL A 21 -8.78 7.99 -10.16
N ARG A 22 -8.20 8.41 -11.29
CA ARG A 22 -7.73 7.44 -12.27
C ARG A 22 -6.68 6.60 -11.55
N PRO A 23 -6.81 5.28 -11.51
CA PRO A 23 -5.77 4.45 -10.94
C PRO A 23 -4.48 4.74 -11.70
N HIS A 24 -3.46 5.26 -11.01
CA HIS A 24 -2.14 5.47 -11.61
C HIS A 24 -1.43 4.14 -11.88
N LEU A 25 -1.81 3.10 -11.14
CA LEU A 25 -1.37 1.72 -11.37
C LEU A 25 -2.14 1.10 -12.54
N SER A 26 -1.41 0.43 -13.43
CA SER A 26 -2.00 -0.31 -14.54
C SER A 26 -2.90 -1.44 -14.03
N ALA A 27 -3.91 -1.84 -14.81
CA ALA A 27 -4.82 -2.92 -14.43
C ALA A 27 -4.11 -4.23 -14.03
N PRO A 28 -3.05 -4.68 -14.74
CA PRO A 28 -2.30 -5.88 -14.33
C PRO A 28 -1.69 -5.77 -12.93
N VAL A 29 -1.11 -4.61 -12.59
CA VAL A 29 -0.48 -4.38 -11.28
C VAL A 29 -1.54 -4.37 -10.16
N ARG A 30 -2.72 -3.84 -10.45
CA ARG A 30 -3.84 -3.83 -9.49
C ARG A 30 -4.44 -5.21 -9.27
N GLU A 31 -4.57 -6.01 -10.33
CA GLU A 31 -5.07 -7.38 -10.26
C GLU A 31 -4.08 -8.33 -9.58
N ALA A 32 -2.77 -8.10 -9.75
CA ALA A 32 -1.71 -8.81 -9.04
C ALA A 32 -1.71 -8.54 -7.51
N GLY A 33 -2.38 -7.48 -7.05
CA GLY A 33 -2.52 -7.18 -5.63
C GLY A 33 -1.21 -6.73 -4.97
N VAL A 34 -0.41 -5.91 -5.67
CA VAL A 34 0.87 -5.41 -5.17
C VAL A 34 0.71 -4.66 -3.84
N LYS A 35 1.49 -5.07 -2.85
CA LYS A 35 1.59 -4.43 -1.54
C LYS A 35 2.83 -3.55 -1.50
N ILE A 36 2.65 -2.30 -1.10
CA ILE A 36 3.72 -1.31 -1.02
C ILE A 36 3.79 -0.79 0.42
N ALA A 37 4.97 -0.86 1.04
CA ALA A 37 5.23 -0.14 2.27
C ALA A 37 5.58 1.32 1.94
N VAL A 38 4.92 2.28 2.58
CA VAL A 38 5.15 3.71 2.34
C VAL A 38 5.69 4.33 3.63
N PHE A 39 6.86 4.97 3.52
CA PHE A 39 7.55 5.65 4.60
C PHE A 39 7.68 7.15 4.30
N SER A 40 7.65 7.99 5.33
CA SER A 40 7.86 9.43 5.24
C SER A 40 8.45 9.97 6.54
N ASP A 41 9.04 11.17 6.49
CA ASP A 41 9.42 11.98 7.66
C ASP A 41 10.24 11.18 8.69
N ILE A 42 11.27 10.49 8.19
CA ILE A 42 12.13 9.64 9.02
C ILE A 42 13.01 10.52 9.93
N HIS A 43 13.38 11.73 9.51
CA HIS A 43 14.14 12.69 10.32
C HIS A 43 15.35 12.08 11.03
N ALA A 44 16.17 11.29 10.31
CA ALA A 44 17.35 10.60 10.83
C ALA A 44 17.10 9.71 12.07
N ASN A 45 15.85 9.29 12.29
CA ASN A 45 15.45 8.39 13.37
C ASN A 45 15.61 6.92 12.93
N TRP A 46 16.86 6.46 12.87
CA TRP A 46 17.18 5.08 12.49
C TRP A 46 16.43 4.06 13.34
N GLN A 47 16.40 4.24 14.66
CA GLN A 47 15.76 3.31 15.58
C GLN A 47 14.25 3.20 15.33
N GLY A 48 13.60 4.32 15.02
CA GLY A 48 12.18 4.33 14.65
C GLY A 48 11.94 3.64 13.30
N LEU A 49 12.78 3.91 12.30
CA LEU A 49 12.69 3.26 10.99
C LEU A 49 12.90 1.75 11.09
N GLU A 50 13.95 1.31 11.78
CA GLU A 50 14.30 -0.10 12.00
C GLU A 50 13.14 -0.85 12.68
N ALA A 51 12.59 -0.30 13.77
CA ALA A 51 11.46 -0.91 14.47
C ALA A 51 10.22 -1.06 13.58
N VAL A 52 9.91 -0.06 12.74
CA VAL A 52 8.76 -0.14 11.83
C VAL A 52 9.03 -1.13 10.70
N MET A 53 10.26 -1.20 10.17
CA MET A 53 10.63 -2.17 9.15
C MET A 53 10.54 -3.61 9.66
N GLU A 54 10.92 -3.85 10.92
CA GLU A 54 10.81 -5.16 11.58
C GLU A 54 9.34 -5.56 11.85
N ASP A 55 8.46 -4.62 12.18
CA ASP A 55 7.03 -4.87 12.39
C ASP A 55 6.24 -4.95 11.07
N CYS A 56 6.82 -4.45 9.97
CA CYS A 56 6.14 -4.42 8.68
C CYS A 56 5.95 -5.84 8.11
N PRO A 57 4.73 -6.21 7.68
CA PRO A 57 4.53 -7.48 7.00
C PRO A 57 5.29 -7.51 5.66
N PRO A 58 5.53 -8.70 5.08
CA PRO A 58 6.14 -8.80 3.75
C PRO A 58 5.35 -8.02 2.69
N VAL A 59 6.05 -7.08 2.05
CA VAL A 59 5.57 -6.25 0.93
C VAL A 59 6.40 -6.53 -0.32
N ASP A 60 5.85 -6.17 -1.48
CA ASP A 60 6.54 -6.34 -2.75
C ASP A 60 7.52 -5.19 -3.02
N GLU A 61 7.15 -3.98 -2.59
CA GLU A 61 7.92 -2.76 -2.84
C GLU A 61 7.89 -1.82 -1.63
N THR A 62 8.89 -0.94 -1.57
CA THR A 62 8.98 0.12 -0.56
C THR A 62 9.10 1.49 -1.23
N LEU A 63 8.35 2.47 -0.75
CA LEU A 63 8.38 3.85 -1.23
C LEU A 63 8.68 4.82 -0.09
N CYS A 64 9.67 5.68 -0.26
CA CYS A 64 9.94 6.79 0.64
C CYS A 64 9.44 8.11 0.04
N LEU A 65 8.63 8.87 0.78
CA LEU A 65 8.07 10.14 0.34
C LEU A 65 9.02 11.34 0.58
N GLY A 66 10.10 11.15 1.34
CA GLY A 66 11.09 12.19 1.62
C GLY A 66 11.25 12.49 3.12
N ASP A 67 11.90 13.63 3.39
CA ASP A 67 12.25 14.13 4.73
C ASP A 67 12.97 13.08 5.60
N VAL A 68 13.96 12.44 4.97
CA VAL A 68 14.71 11.32 5.55
C VAL A 68 15.70 11.78 6.60
N VAL A 69 16.23 12.99 6.46
CA VAL A 69 17.30 13.57 7.29
C VAL A 69 16.83 14.86 7.95
N GLY A 70 17.47 15.23 9.06
CA GLY A 70 17.15 16.43 9.83
C GLY A 70 16.62 16.08 11.22
N TYR A 71 16.93 16.90 12.23
CA TYR A 71 16.60 16.73 13.66
C TYR A 71 17.11 15.46 14.39
N GLY A 72 17.13 14.27 13.80
CA GLY A 72 17.57 13.03 14.43
C GLY A 72 19.08 12.76 14.38
N GLY A 73 19.49 11.66 15.01
CA GLY A 73 20.89 11.41 15.38
C GLY A 73 21.73 10.60 14.39
N ASP A 74 21.12 9.82 13.48
CA ASP A 74 21.88 8.94 12.59
C ASP A 74 21.44 9.04 11.11
N PRO A 75 21.70 10.18 10.45
CA PRO A 75 21.25 10.41 9.09
C PRO A 75 21.87 9.42 8.10
N LYS A 76 23.08 8.92 8.36
CA LYS A 76 23.79 8.03 7.42
C LYS A 76 23.16 6.63 7.33
N ARG A 77 22.54 6.15 8.41
CA ARG A 77 21.84 4.87 8.39
C ARG A 77 20.48 4.92 7.71
N CYS A 78 19.90 6.12 7.59
CA CYS A 78 18.58 6.32 7.00
C CYS A 78 18.58 6.49 5.46
N VAL A 79 19.76 6.65 4.83
CA VAL A 79 19.93 6.83 3.36
C VAL A 79 20.68 5.70 2.69
#